data_AF-A0A7K2T6U3-F1
#
_entry.id   AF-A0A7K2T6U3-F1
#
_cell.length_a   1.000
_cell.length_b   1.000
_cell.length_c   1.000
_cell.angle_alpha   90.00
_cell.angle_beta   90.00
_cell.angle_gamma   90.00
#
_symmetry.space_group_name_H-M   'P 1'
#
loop_
_entity.id
_entity.type
_entity.pdbx_description
1 polymer ?
#
loop_
_entity_poly.entity_id
_entity_poly.type
_entity_poly.pdbx_seq_one_letter_code
_entity_poly.pdbx_strand_id
1 'polypeptide(L)'
;MDLDELDERIVAATKKRVRAENAFLSADAELRELLVEGRAAGKGPSHMAKLTGFTREWVAKIAPSSEPKKRVVRIKRSKPAASED
;
A
#
# COMPACT_ATOMS: atom_id res chain seq x y z
N MET A 1 -40.17 -25.15 1.80
CA MET A 1 -40.30 -23.75 1.35
C MET A 1 -39.64 -23.72 0.00
N ASP A 2 -40.43 -23.68 -1.07
CA ASP A 2 -39.89 -23.51 -2.41
C ASP A 2 -39.38 -22.06 -2.54
N LEU A 3 -38.21 -21.89 -3.16
CA LEU A 3 -37.63 -20.57 -3.41
C LEU A 3 -38.41 -19.92 -4.55
N ASP A 4 -38.83 -18.67 -4.38
CA ASP A 4 -39.45 -17.92 -5.47
C ASP A 4 -38.40 -17.34 -6.45
N GLU A 5 -38.85 -16.75 -7.55
CA GLU A 5 -37.94 -16.17 -8.56
C GLU A 5 -37.01 -15.10 -7.96
N LEU A 6 -37.50 -14.33 -6.98
CA LEU A 6 -36.72 -13.31 -6.31
C LEU A 6 -35.64 -13.94 -5.42
N ASP A 7 -36.00 -14.97 -4.66
CA ASP A 7 -35.08 -15.73 -3.81
C ASP A 7 -33.95 -16.34 -4.64
N GLU A 8 -34.27 -16.96 -5.79
CA GLU A 8 -33.26 -17.53 -6.70
C GLU A 8 -32.29 -16.45 -7.23
N ARG A 9 -32.81 -15.28 -7.60
CA ARG A 9 -32.00 -14.14 -8.05
C ARG A 9 -31.11 -13.60 -6.93
N ILE A 10 -31.59 -13.54 -5.70
CA ILE A 10 -30.82 -13.14 -4.52
C ILE A 10 -29.67 -14.13 -4.27
N VAL A 11 -29.95 -15.44 -4.31
CA VAL A 11 -28.92 -16.48 -4.15
C VAL A 11 -27.87 -16.39 -5.25
N ALA A 12 -28.29 -16.19 -6.50
CA ALA A 12 -27.38 -16.04 -7.63
C ALA A 12 -26.49 -14.78 -7.50
N ALA A 13 -27.07 -13.64 -7.13
CA ALA A 13 -26.33 -12.40 -6.90
C ALA A 13 -25.32 -12.55 -5.75
N THR A 14 -25.71 -13.22 -4.67
CA THR A 14 -24.84 -13.49 -3.52
C THR A 14 -23.64 -14.35 -3.93
N LYS A 15 -23.87 -15.44 -4.68
CA LYS A 15 -22.79 -16.28 -5.22
C LYS A 15 -21.84 -15.47 -6.12
N LYS A 16 -22.37 -14.59 -6.96
CA LYS A 16 -21.56 -13.71 -7.81
C LYS A 16 -20.71 -12.75 -6.99
N ARG A 17 -21.29 -12.12 -5.96
CA ARG A 17 -20.57 -11.23 -5.04
C ARG A 17 -19.42 -11.96 -4.34
N VAL A 18 -19.67 -13.14 -3.77
CA VAL A 18 -18.64 -13.93 -3.06
C VAL A 18 -17.48 -14.30 -4.00
N ARG A 19 -17.78 -14.71 -5.24
CA ARG A 19 -16.73 -15.01 -6.23
C ARG A 19 -15.89 -13.78 -6.57
N ALA A 20 -16.53 -12.62 -6.77
CA ALA A 20 -15.82 -11.38 -7.06
C ALA A 20 -14.97 -10.92 -5.86
N GLU A 21 -15.48 -11.04 -4.64
CA GLU A 21 -14.74 -10.74 -3.42
C GLU A 21 -13.51 -11.63 -3.28
N ASN A 22 -13.65 -12.94 -3.47
CA ASN A 22 -12.51 -13.87 -3.43
C ASN A 22 -11.46 -13.55 -4.50
N ALA A 23 -11.88 -13.25 -5.73
CA ALA A 23 -10.97 -12.87 -6.81
C ALA A 23 -10.22 -11.57 -6.50
N PHE A 24 -10.92 -10.56 -5.95
CA PHE A 24 -10.32 -9.31 -5.52
C PHE A 24 -9.30 -9.53 -4.39
N LEU A 25 -9.66 -10.31 -3.37
CA LEU A 25 -8.77 -10.59 -2.24
C LEU A 25 -7.50 -11.35 -2.67
N SER A 26 -7.64 -12.29 -3.61
CA SER A 26 -6.49 -13.01 -4.18
C SER A 26 -5.54 -12.07 -4.93
N ALA A 27 -6.09 -11.20 -5.79
CA ALA A 27 -5.29 -10.24 -6.54
C ALA A 27 -4.65 -9.17 -5.63
N ASP A 28 -5.36 -8.72 -4.59
CA ASP A 28 -4.83 -7.78 -3.59
C ASP A 28 -3.69 -8.42 -2.79
N ALA A 29 -3.82 -9.70 -2.41
CA ALA A 29 -2.76 -10.43 -1.72
C ALA A 29 -1.47 -10.51 -2.56
N GLU A 30 -1.59 -10.89 -3.83
CA GLU A 30 -0.46 -10.95 -4.77
C GLU A 30 0.21 -9.57 -4.92
N LEU A 31 -0.58 -8.50 -5.05
CA LEU A 31 -0.04 -7.15 -5.11
C LEU A 31 0.71 -6.75 -3.83
N ARG A 32 0.19 -7.10 -2.65
CA ARG A 32 0.85 -6.81 -1.38
C ARG A 32 2.20 -7.52 -1.25
N GLU A 33 2.29 -8.76 -1.69
CA GLU A 33 3.55 -9.52 -1.72
C GLU A 33 4.59 -8.81 -2.60
N LEU A 34 4.21 -8.40 -3.81
CA LEU A 34 5.08 -7.65 -4.72
C LEU A 34 5.53 -6.30 -4.14
N LEU A 35 4.68 -5.62 -3.35
CA LEU A 35 5.06 -4.38 -2.68
C LEU A 35 6.10 -4.61 -1.57
N VAL A 36 5.98 -5.72 -0.84
CA VAL A 36 6.96 -6.11 0.19
C VAL A 36 8.29 -6.49 -0.47
N GLU A 37 8.27 -7.29 -1.53
CA GLU A 37 9.46 -7.63 -2.31
C GLU A 37 10.12 -6.39 -2.92
N GLY A 38 9.31 -5.49 -3.48
CA GLY A 38 9.79 -4.21 -4.00
C GLY A 38 10.51 -3.40 -2.92
N ARG A 39 10.01 -3.42 -1.68
CA ARG A 39 10.66 -2.76 -0.55
C ARG A 39 11.97 -3.43 -0.17
N ALA A 40 12.05 -4.76 -0.17
CA ALA A 40 13.28 -5.52 0.04
C ALA A 40 14.33 -5.23 -1.05
N ALA A 41 13.89 -4.99 -2.29
CA ALA A 41 14.73 -4.54 -3.40
C ALA A 41 15.09 -3.03 -3.35
N GLY A 42 14.76 -2.34 -2.25
CA GLY A 42 15.11 -0.92 -2.05
C GLY A 42 14.15 0.08 -2.68
N LYS A 43 13.05 -0.35 -3.34
CA LYS A 43 12.07 0.57 -3.92
C LYS A 43 11.32 1.33 -2.83
N GLY A 44 11.31 2.65 -2.93
CA GLY A 44 10.63 3.53 -1.99
C GLY A 44 9.09 3.47 -2.10
N PRO A 45 8.34 3.69 -1.01
CA PRO A 45 6.87 3.78 -1.07
C PRO A 45 6.36 4.80 -2.09
N SER A 46 7.07 5.93 -2.27
CA SER A 46 6.71 6.95 -3.26
C SER A 46 6.85 6.45 -4.72
N HIS A 47 7.79 5.55 -4.99
CA HIS A 47 7.95 4.98 -6.32
C HIS A 47 6.82 3.99 -6.61
N MET A 48 6.53 3.10 -5.66
CA MET A 48 5.47 2.09 -5.80
C MET A 48 4.06 2.70 -5.83
N ALA A 49 3.84 3.82 -5.12
CA ALA A 49 2.61 4.61 -5.22
C ALA A 49 2.33 5.07 -6.66
N LYS A 50 3.37 5.46 -7.42
CA LYS A 50 3.23 5.86 -8.83
C LYS A 50 2.88 4.69 -9.75
N LEU A 51 3.32 3.48 -9.42
CA LEU A 51 3.04 2.28 -10.22
C LEU A 51 1.62 1.77 -10.00
N THR A 52 1.12 1.86 -8.76
CA THR A 52 -0.15 1.26 -8.34
C THR A 52 -1.32 2.25 -8.33
N GLY A 53 -1.05 3.56 -8.33
CA GLY A 53 -2.07 4.58 -8.12
C GLY A 53 -2.49 4.75 -6.65
N PHE A 54 -1.92 3.97 -5.72
CA PHE A 54 -2.18 4.12 -4.29
C PHE A 54 -1.43 5.28 -3.66
N THR A 55 -1.87 5.70 -2.48
CA THR A 55 -1.15 6.71 -1.71
C THR A 55 0.14 6.12 -1.15
N ARG A 56 1.16 6.99 -1.03
CA ARG A 56 2.44 6.64 -0.39
C ARG A 56 2.23 6.06 1.02
N GLU A 57 1.29 6.60 1.77
CA GLU A 57 0.99 6.19 3.15
C GLU A 57 0.39 4.79 3.19
N TRP A 58 -0.52 4.48 2.26
CA TRP A 58 -1.08 3.14 2.13
C TRP A 58 0.02 2.13 1.81
N VAL A 59 0.86 2.41 0.81
CA VAL A 59 1.98 1.54 0.44
C VAL A 59 2.95 1.35 1.61
N ALA A 60 3.25 2.40 2.37
CA ALA A 60 4.14 2.32 3.53
C ALA A 60 3.58 1.50 4.70
N LYS A 61 2.25 1.35 4.80
CA LYS A 61 1.60 0.45 5.78
C LYS A 61 1.71 -1.00 5.37
N ILE A 62 1.55 -1.29 4.07
CA ILE A 62 1.63 -2.64 3.51
C ILE A 62 3.07 -3.15 3.50
N ALA A 63 4.02 -2.32 3.07
CA ALA A 63 5.43 -2.66 2.96
C ALA A 63 6.27 -1.79 3.91
N PRO A 64 6.25 -2.09 5.24
CA PRO A 64 7.05 -1.35 6.20
C PRO A 64 8.54 -1.52 5.92
N SER A 65 9.31 -0.46 6.17
CA SER A 65 10.77 -0.55 6.08
C SER A 65 11.30 -1.41 7.23
N SER A 66 12.05 -2.46 6.92
CA SER A 66 12.76 -3.26 7.93
C SER A 66 13.93 -2.48 8.55
N GLU A 67 14.50 -1.52 7.83
CA GLU A 67 15.55 -0.66 8.37
C GLU A 67 14.97 0.41 9.32
N PRO A 68 15.61 0.63 10.49
CA PRO A 68 15.25 1.72 11.38
C PRO A 68 15.36 3.04 10.62
N LYS A 69 14.34 3.90 10.75
CA LYS A 69 14.32 5.24 10.12
C LYS A 69 15.59 5.99 10.53
N LYS A 70 16.60 6.05 9.67
CA LYS A 70 17.78 6.89 9.87
C LYS A 70 17.30 8.34 9.87
N ARG A 71 17.10 8.90 11.06
CA ARG A 71 16.72 10.30 11.27
C ARG A 71 17.90 11.14 10.80
N VAL A 72 17.83 11.63 9.56
CA VAL A 72 18.85 12.53 9.02
C VAL A 72 18.69 13.87 9.76
N VAL A 73 19.47 14.06 10.81
CA VAL A 73 19.58 15.36 11.48
C VAL A 73 20.34 16.28 10.53
N ARG A 74 19.60 17.15 9.83
CA ARG A 74 20.19 18.20 9.01
C ARG A 74 20.77 19.26 9.95
N ILE A 75 22.04 19.10 10.34
CA ILE A 75 22.77 20.11 11.11
C ILE A 75 22.89 21.35 10.22
N LYS A 76 22.13 22.41 10.54
CA LYS A 76 22.35 23.75 9.96
C LYS A 76 23.73 24.22 10.42
N ARG A 77 24.72 24.18 9.54
CA ARG A 77 25.99 24.86 9.77
C ARG A 77 25.72 26.37 9.69
N SER A 78 25.65 27.03 10.84
CA SER A 78 25.65 28.48 10.92
C SER A 78 27.00 29.02 10.43
N LYS A 79 26.96 29.99 9.51
CA LYS A 79 28.14 30.69 8.98
C LYS A 79 28.79 31.51 10.11
N PRO A 80 30.10 31.39 10.39
CA PRO A 80 30.73 32.19 11.43
C PRO A 80 30.71 33.67 11.02
N ALA A 81 30.35 34.52 11.98
CA ALA A 81 30.41 35.96 11.83
C ALA A 81 31.88 36.36 11.64
N ALA A 82 32.17 37.07 10.56
CA ALA A 82 33.44 37.75 10.40
C ALA A 82 33.45 38.92 11.37
N SER A 83 34.32 38.86 12.37
CA SER A 83 34.73 39.97 13.22
C SER A 83 35.98 40.63 12.64
N GLU A 84 35.87 41.95 12.45
CA GLU A 84 36.88 43.03 12.62
C GLU A 84 38.20 42.97 11.83
N ASP A 85 38.45 44.01 11.02
CA ASP A 85 39.25 45.19 11.42
C ASP A 85 38.84 46.43 10.58
#